data_AF-A0A2G2ZI40-F1
#
_entry.id   AF-A0A2G2ZI40-F1
#
_cell.length_a   1.000
_cell.length_b   1.000
_cell.length_c   1.000
_cell.angle_alpha   90.00
_cell.angle_beta   90.00
_cell.angle_gamma   90.00
#
_symmetry.space_group_name_H-M   'P 1'
#
loop_
_entity.id
_entity.type
_entity.pdbx_description
1 polymer ?
#
loop_
_entity_poly.entity_id
_entity_poly.type
_entity_poly.pdbx_seq_one_letter_code
_entity_poly.pdbx_strand_id
1 'polypeptide(L)' 'MAARAYDVSAYCLKGCNAQLNFPDEIERLPWPVTFGHRDIQAAAAMAASE' A
#
# COMPACT_ATOMS: atom_id res chain seq x y z
N MET A 1 10.70 -1.84 1.46
CA MET A 1 10.88 -2.51 0.14
C MET A 1 10.03 -1.87 -0.99
N ALA A 2 10.54 -1.72 -2.23
CA ALA A 2 9.76 -1.09 -3.33
C ALA A 2 8.45 -1.83 -3.69
N ALA A 3 8.44 -3.17 -3.64
CA ALA A 3 7.26 -3.97 -3.94
C ALA A 3 6.13 -3.81 -2.90
N ARG A 4 6.47 -3.61 -1.62
CA ARG A 4 5.48 -3.27 -0.57
C ARG A 4 4.79 -1.93 -0.84
N ALA A 5 5.55 -0.95 -1.31
CA ALA A 5 5.02 0.36 -1.70
C ALA A 5 3.97 0.23 -2.81
N TYR A 6 4.26 -0.60 -3.81
CA TYR A 6 3.33 -0.90 -4.89
C TYR A 6 2.06 -1.58 -4.37
N ASP A 7 2.18 -2.56 -3.48
CA ASP A 7 1.03 -3.30 -2.95
C ASP A 7 0.06 -2.38 -2.20
N VAL A 8 0.57 -1.51 -1.31
CA VAL A 8 -0.27 -0.50 -0.62
C VAL A 8 -0.96 0.41 -1.64
N SER A 9 -0.22 0.90 -2.63
CA SER A 9 -0.76 1.79 -3.67
C SER A 9 -1.85 1.09 -4.50
N ALA A 10 -1.58 -0.13 -4.94
CA ALA A 10 -2.46 -0.93 -5.77
C ALA A 10 -3.73 -1.29 -4.99
N TYR A 11 -3.59 -1.69 -3.73
CA TYR A 11 -4.72 -2.00 -2.86
C TYR A 11 -5.58 -0.76 -2.58
N CYS A 12 -4.98 0.41 -2.35
CA CYS A 12 -5.74 1.63 -2.13
C CYS A 12 -6.50 2.12 -3.37
N LEU A 13 -5.97 1.85 -4.57
CA LEU A 13 -6.58 2.30 -5.84
C LEU A 13 -7.56 1.28 -6.42
N LYS A 14 -7.29 -0.01 -6.29
CA LYS A 14 -8.07 -1.11 -6.90
C LYS A 14 -8.87 -1.94 -5.90
N GLY A 15 -8.67 -1.72 -4.60
CA GLY A 15 -9.31 -2.49 -3.54
C GLY A 15 -8.90 -3.96 -3.56
N CYS A 16 -9.85 -4.83 -3.20
CA CYS A 16 -9.64 -6.27 -3.10
C CYS A 16 -9.25 -6.97 -4.42
N ASN A 17 -9.38 -6.29 -5.55
CA ASN A 17 -9.02 -6.82 -6.87
C ASN A 17 -7.60 -6.41 -7.32
N ALA A 18 -6.83 -5.79 -6.43
CA ALA A 18 -5.43 -5.44 -6.68
C ALA A 18 -4.58 -6.71 -6.76
N GLN A 19 -3.74 -6.80 -7.80
CA GLN A 19 -2.71 -7.82 -7.86
C GLN A 19 -1.55 -7.38 -6.97
N LEU A 20 -1.43 -8.02 -5.81
CA LEU A 20 -0.39 -7.74 -4.82
C LEU A 20 0.75 -8.75 -4.95
N ASN A 21 1.97 -8.30 -4.69
CA ASN A 21 3.15 -9.15 -4.63
C ASN A 21 3.19 -9.90 -3.28
N PHE A 22 2.78 -9.24 -2.21
CA PHE A 22 2.76 -9.74 -0.83
C PHE A 22 1.36 -9.56 -0.21
N PRO A 23 0.37 -10.36 -0.65
CA PRO A 23 -1.00 -10.29 -0.11
C PRO A 23 -1.05 -10.56 1.40
N ASP A 24 -0.17 -11.40 1.92
CA ASP A 24 -0.12 -11.72 3.36
C ASP A 24 0.51 -10.59 4.20
N GLU A 25 1.26 -9.69 3.58
CA GLU A 25 1.87 -8.55 4.26
C GLU A 25 0.96 -7.32 4.23
N ILE A 26 -0.01 -7.22 3.30
CA ILE A 26 -0.84 -6.03 3.11
C ILE A 26 -1.58 -5.60 4.38
N GLU A 27 -2.01 -6.57 5.20
CA GLU A 27 -2.69 -6.30 6.47
C GLU A 27 -1.76 -5.75 7.56
N ARG A 28 -0.45 -5.97 7.41
CA ARG A 28 0.60 -5.48 8.32
C ARG A 28 1.22 -4.18 7.85
N LEU A 29 1.04 -3.82 6.58
CA LEU A 29 1.58 -2.59 6.01
C LEU A 29 0.83 -1.37 6.54
N PRO A 30 1.50 -0.20 6.62
CA PRO A 30 0.87 1.04 7.03
C PRO A 30 -0.29 1.39 6.10
N TRP A 31 -1.44 1.70 6.70
CA TRP A 31 -2.66 2.06 5.98
C TRP A 31 -2.78 3.58 5.87
N PRO A 32 -3.18 4.12 4.71
CA PRO A 32 -3.41 5.56 4.60
C PRO A 32 -4.62 6.01 5.41
N VAL A 33 -4.53 7.22 5.97
CA VAL A 33 -5.60 7.83 6.79
C VAL A 33 -6.83 8.15 5.93
N THR A 34 -6.62 8.53 4.67
CA THR A 34 -7.68 8.73 3.67
C THR A 34 -7.28 8.12 2.33
N PHE A 35 -8.25 7.90 1.44
CA PHE A 35 -7.98 7.48 0.06
C PHE A 35 -7.48 8.64 -0.85
N GLY A 36 -7.02 9.75 -0.27
CA GLY A 36 -6.38 10.82 -1.01
C GLY A 36 -5.00 10.42 -1.51
N HIS A 37 -4.61 10.89 -2.71
CA HIS A 37 -3.32 10.55 -3.33
C HIS A 37 -2.11 10.81 -2.41
N ARG A 38 -2.15 11.89 -1.61
CA ARG A 38 -1.07 12.26 -0.68
C ARG A 38 -0.91 11.22 0.44
N ASP A 39 -2.01 10.75 1.01
CA ASP A 39 -1.99 9.78 2.11
C ASP A 39 -1.60 8.40 1.60
N ILE A 40 -2.07 8.02 0.41
CA ILE A 40 -1.64 6.78 -0.26
C ILE A 40 -0.13 6.79 -0.52
N GLN A 41 0.43 7.91 -1.03
CA GLN A 41 1.88 8.04 -1.21
C GLN A 41 2.64 7.97 0.11
N ALA A 42 2.14 8.60 1.17
CA ALA A 42 2.77 8.54 2.48
C ALA A 42 2.79 7.10 3.03
N ALA A 43 1.65 6.40 2.96
CA ALA A 43 1.54 5.01 3.37
C ALA A 43 2.46 4.09 2.55
N ALA A 44 2.47 4.26 1.23
CA ALA A 44 3.35 3.51 0.34
C ALA A 44 4.85 3.78 0.64
N ALA A 45 5.24 5.02 0.93
CA ALA A 45 6.61 5.37 1.30
C ALA A 45 7.02 4.79 2.66
N MET A 46 6.11 4.73 3.62
CA MET A 46 6.34 4.07 4.91
C MET A 46 6.49 2.55 4.71
N ALA A 47 5.61 1.92 3.93
CA ALA A 47 5.72 0.51 3.55
C ALA A 47 7.00 0.21 2.75
N ALA A 48 7.53 1.20 2.02
CA ALA A 48 8.81 1.10 1.34
C ALA A 48 10.02 1.20 2.28
N SER A 49 9.84 1.77 3.47
CA SER A 49 10.92 2.01 4.44
C SER A 49 10.98 0.96 5.55
N GLU A 50 9.93 0.16 5.71
CA GLU A 50 9.97 -1.13 6.45
C GLU A 50 10.53 -2.28 5.62
#